data_AF-A0A1I4VA06-F1
#
_entry.id   AF-A0A1I4VA06-F1
#
_cell.length_a   1.000
_cell.length_b   1.000
_cell.length_c   1.000
_cell.angle_alpha   90.00
_cell.angle_beta   90.00
_cell.angle_gamma   90.00
#
_symmetry.space_group_name_H-M   'P 1'
#
loop_
_entity.id
_entity.type
_entity.pdbx_description
1 polymer ?
#
loop_
_entity_poly.entity_id
_entity_poly.type
_entity_poly.pdbx_seq_one_letter_code
_entity_poly.pdbx_strand_id
1 'polypeptide(L)' 'MTANERGQTGAKTISVEEAGRWLGVSRNTAYEAAGRGEIPTIKIGRLLRVPVAPFERMLGLSANSAEAA' A
#
# COMPACT_ATOMS: atom_id res chain seq x y z
N MET A 1 5.45 -11.02 -15.53
CA MET A 1 4.60 -11.93 -14.73
C MET A 1 3.71 -11.07 -13.85
N THR A 2 2.65 -10.51 -14.44
CA THR A 2 1.72 -9.60 -13.75
C THR A 2 0.45 -10.38 -13.50
N ALA A 3 0.38 -11.06 -12.35
CA ALA A 3 -0.77 -11.87 -11.97
C ALA A 3 -1.88 -10.97 -11.40
N ASN A 4 -2.61 -10.24 -12.25
CA ASN A 4 -3.87 -9.61 -11.86
C ASN A 4 -4.80 -9.30 -13.05
N GLU A 5 -5.30 -10.34 -13.73
CA GLU A 5 -6.27 -10.21 -14.84
C GLU A 5 -7.63 -10.87 -14.56
N ARG A 6 -8.06 -11.00 -13.30
CA ARG A 6 -9.44 -11.44 -12.99
C ARG A 6 -10.04 -10.64 -11.84
N GLY A 7 -10.84 -9.63 -12.19
CA GLY A 7 -11.65 -8.86 -11.25
C GLY A 7 -11.36 -7.37 -11.31
N GLN A 8 -11.91 -6.71 -12.33
CA GLN A 8 -11.81 -5.28 -12.53
C GLN A 8 -12.74 -4.54 -11.55
N THR A 9 -12.30 -4.39 -10.31
CA THR A 9 -12.71 -3.33 -9.38
C THR A 9 -11.45 -2.98 -8.61
N GLY A 10 -10.75 -1.91 -9.03
CA GLY A 10 -9.33 -1.63 -8.72
C GLY A 10 -8.87 -2.14 -7.35
N ALA A 11 -7.93 -3.08 -7.35
CA ALA A 11 -7.39 -3.64 -6.12
C ALA A 11 -6.86 -2.52 -5.23
N LYS A 12 -7.60 -2.16 -4.16
CA LYS A 12 -7.25 -1.09 -3.22
C LYS A 12 -6.11 -1.50 -2.27
N THR A 13 -5.38 -2.56 -2.60
CA THR A 13 -4.34 -3.15 -1.75
C THR A 13 -3.15 -3.60 -2.59
N ILE A 14 -1.95 -3.21 -2.19
CA ILE A 14 -0.67 -3.60 -2.80
C ILE A 14 0.10 -4.57 -1.90
N SER A 15 1.19 -5.11 -2.40
CA SER A 15 2.10 -5.94 -1.61
C SER A 15 3.00 -5.06 -0.72
N VAL A 16 3.52 -5.62 0.37
CA VAL A 16 4.50 -4.93 1.25
C VAL A 16 5.73 -4.46 0.48
N GLU A 17 6.22 -5.31 -0.43
CA GLU A 17 7.35 -4.98 -1.29
C GLU A 17 7.06 -3.78 -2.20
N GLU A 18 5.85 -3.70 -2.77
CA GLU A 18 5.45 -2.56 -3.61
C GLU A 18 5.31 -1.28 -2.80
N ALA A 19 4.71 -1.34 -1.61
CA ALA A 19 4.68 -0.21 -0.69
C ALA A 19 6.10 0.27 -0.34
N GLY A 20 7.03 -0.67 -0.10
CA GLY A 20 8.43 -0.36 0.11
C GLY A 20 9.07 0.40 -1.07
N ARG A 21 8.78 -0.04 -2.30
CA ARG A 21 9.24 0.66 -3.51
C ARG A 21 8.68 2.08 -3.59
N TRP A 22 7.43 2.30 -3.20
CA TRP A 22 6.83 3.64 -3.18
C TRP A 22 7.46 4.55 -2.12
N LEU A 23 7.91 3.98 -0.99
CA LEU A 23 8.68 4.68 0.04
C LEU A 23 10.18 4.84 -0.30
N GLY A 24 10.68 4.22 -1.37
CA GLY A 24 12.11 4.19 -1.69
C GLY A 24 12.95 3.34 -0.74
N VAL A 25 12.36 2.35 -0.07
CA VAL A 25 13.06 1.45 0.87
C VAL A 25 13.22 0.03 0.32
N SER A 26 14.27 -0.66 0.79
CA SER A 26 14.51 -2.07 0.47
C SER A 26 13.36 -2.96 0.91
N ARG A 27 13.19 -4.10 0.24
CA ARG A 27 12.18 -5.12 0.63
C ARG A 27 12.25 -5.47 2.12
N ASN A 28 13.43 -5.71 2.66
CA ASN A 28 13.60 -6.07 4.07
C ASN A 28 13.08 -4.96 4.99
N THR A 29 13.47 -3.71 4.72
CA THR A 29 13.01 -2.52 5.44
C THR A 29 11.49 -2.37 5.37
N ALA A 30 10.88 -2.67 4.23
CA ALA A 30 9.42 -2.63 4.07
C ALA A 30 8.72 -3.68 4.96
N TYR A 31 9.25 -4.91 5.04
CA TYR A 31 8.69 -5.95 5.91
C TYR A 31 8.92 -5.64 7.40
N GLU A 32 10.08 -5.09 7.76
CA GLU A 32 10.35 -4.60 9.11
C GLU A 32 9.37 -3.49 9.51
N ALA A 33 9.20 -2.48 8.65
CA ALA A 33 8.26 -1.38 8.87
C ALA A 33 6.80 -1.86 8.93
N ALA A 34 6.43 -2.86 8.13
CA ALA A 34 5.14 -3.53 8.23
C ALA A 34 4.96 -4.29 9.56
N GLY A 35 6.01 -4.95 10.04
CA GLY A 35 6.02 -5.64 11.35
C GLY A 35 5.96 -4.67 12.54
N ARG A 36 6.56 -3.48 12.40
CA ARG A 36 6.52 -2.39 13.38
C ARG A 36 5.19 -1.61 13.37
N GLY A 37 4.37 -1.79 12.34
CA GLY A 37 3.12 -1.05 12.16
C GLY A 37 3.30 0.36 11.58
N GLU A 38 4.49 0.69 11.09
CA GLU A 38 4.77 1.96 10.38
C GLU A 38 4.10 1.98 9.00
N ILE A 39 4.06 0.82 8.33
CA ILE A 39 3.28 0.66 7.10
C ILE A 39 1.91 0.07 7.46
N PRO A 40 0.80 0.72 7.06
CA PRO A 40 -0.53 0.17 7.31
C PRO A 40 -0.64 -1.17 6.57
N THR A 41 -0.85 -2.26 7.29
CA THR A 41 -0.99 -3.60 6.71
C THR A 41 -2.24 -4.31 7.21
N ILE A 42 -2.81 -5.14 6.35
CA ILE A 42 -3.93 -6.02 6.63
C ILE A 42 -3.42 -7.45 6.43
N LYS A 43 -3.58 -8.26 7.48
CA LYS A 43 -3.25 -9.69 7.44
C LYS A 43 -4.49 -10.50 7.08
N ILE A 44 -4.42 -11.23 5.98
CA ILE A 44 -5.47 -12.13 5.49
C ILE A 44 -4.90 -13.54 5.47
N GLY A 45 -5.11 -14.28 6.57
CA GLY A 45 -4.50 -15.59 6.77
C GLY A 45 -2.97 -15.51 6.77
N ARG A 46 -2.34 -16.07 5.73
CA ARG A 46 -0.88 -16.07 5.52
C ARG A 46 -0.40 -14.88 4.67
N LEU A 47 -1.31 -14.08 4.14
CA LEU A 47 -1.02 -12.98 3.22
C LEU A 47 -0.96 -11.64 3.96
N LEU A 48 0.06 -10.84 3.70
CA LEU A 48 0.16 -9.46 4.18
C LEU A 48 -0.07 -8.50 3.00
N ARG A 49 -1.02 -7.58 3.13
CA ARG A 49 -1.37 -6.60 2.10
C ARG A 49 -1.38 -5.19 2.67
N VAL A 50 -0.99 -4.21 1.88
CA VAL A 50 -0.97 -2.80 2.24
C VAL A 50 -2.16 -2.10 1.56
N PRO A 51 -3.16 -1.63 2.29
CA PRO A 51 -4.23 -0.81 1.70
C PRO A 51 -3.69 0.52 1.18
N VAL A 52 -4.00 0.84 -0.08
CA VAL A 52 -3.49 2.02 -0.81
C VAL A 52 -4.06 3.32 -0.24
N ALA A 53 -5.37 3.38 0.01
CA ALA A 53 -6.01 4.61 0.51
C ALA A 53 -5.42 5.17 1.83
N PRO A 54 -5.26 4.39 2.92
CA PRO A 54 -4.61 4.88 4.13
C PRO A 54 -3.11 5.13 3.94
N PHE A 55 -2.45 4.39 3.04
CA PHE A 55 -1.05 4.59 2.71
C PHE A 55 -0.83 5.95 2.00
N GLU A 56 -1.63 6.28 1.00
CA GLU A 56 -1.62 7.59 0.33
C GLU A 56 -1.96 8.72 1.28
N ARG A 57 -2.93 8.52 2.19
CA ARG A 57 -3.25 9.49 3.25
C ARG A 57 -2.05 9.75 4.16
N MET A 58 -1.30 8.71 4.52
CA MET A 58 -0.09 8.83 5.34
C MET A 58 1.02 9.61 4.62
N LEU A 59 1.10 9.48 3.29
CA LEU A 59 2.03 10.23 2.45
C LEU A 59 1.59 11.65 2.13
N GLY A 60 0.40 12.08 2.59
CA GLY A 60 -0.16 13.39 2.24
C GLY A 60 -0.65 13.48 0.79
N LEU A 61 -0.70 12.36 0.06
CA LEU A 61 -1.20 12.25 -1.32
C LEU A 61 -2.75 12.20 -1.36
N SER A 62 -3.43 12.67 -0.31
CA SER A 62 -4.88 12.81 -0.34
C SER A 62 -5.24 13.64 -1.56
N ALA A 63 -5.98 13.06 -2.50
CA ALA A 63 -6.50 13.80 -3.63
C ALA A 63 -7.32 14.97 -3.10
N ASN A 64 -6.72 16.16 -3.08
CA ASN A 64 -7.42 17.43 -2.92
C ASN A 64 -8.23 17.64 -4.20
N SER A 65 -9.29 16.87 -4.39
CA SER A 65 -10.28 17.12 -5.45
C SER A 65 -11.23 18.28 -5.09
N ALA A 66 -10.92 19.03 -4.01
CA ALA A 66 -11.68 20.17 -3.56
C ALA A 66 -10.72 21.33 -3.21
N GLU A 67 -9.95 21.78 -4.19
CA GLU A 67 -9.52 23.19 -4.23
C GLU A 67 -10.24 23.85 -5.40
N ALA A 68 -11.53 24.08 -5.18
CA ALA A 68 -12.38 24.96 -5.98
C ALA A 68 -13.09 25.88 -4.98
N ALA A 69 -12.43 26.98 -4.65
CA ALA A 69 -13.00 28.17 -4.00
C ALA A 69 -12.11 29.37 -4.28
#